data_AF-A0A809Z038-F1
#
_entry.id   AF-A0A809Z038-F1
#
_cell.length_a   1.000
_cell.length_b   1.000
_cell.length_c   1.000
_cell.angle_alpha   90.00
_cell.angle_beta   90.00
_cell.angle_gamma   90.00
#
_symmetry.space_group_name_H-M   'P 1'
#
loop_
_entity.id
_entity.type
_entity.pdbx_description
1 polymer ?
#
loop_
_entity_poly.entity_id
_entity_poly.type
_entity_poly.pdbx_seq_one_letter_code
_entity_poly.pdbx_strand_id
1 'polypeptide(L)'
;MTKCHKNEMEDEHMKKRWGYLSLPVVVAIGATFAASSTVAQTVDTARIETGGQNDWLTYHGSYKSYHYSPLSQINTSNVGNLSVAWIHIPGRSTRGLQSMPLAADGVLYYTGSYSRVFALNGATGEVIWSYFPELDEALIARQTHSPYNRGAALGEGKVYVGTMDGRLIALDMKTGKVAWDTKLIDSQKLTVGFTGAPLYAKGTVIIGAQGGEWPGRGPIFAVDAATGKKKWEFLTVAGTDEAMKTWAVTPGAPAAAAAGCQAPTIPRLTPSCGAPRTRRRSTIGRAPITRRKAPAQVTISIRPQ
;
A
#
# COMPACT_ATOMS: atom_id res chain seq x y z
N MET A 1 -16.98 86.03 -53.08
CA MET A 1 -18.11 85.53 -52.27
C MET A 1 -17.54 85.06 -50.93
N THR A 2 -16.71 85.87 -50.27
CA THR A 2 -16.99 86.96 -49.31
C THR A 2 -17.17 86.40 -47.88
N LYS A 3 -16.08 86.06 -47.19
CA LYS A 3 -15.25 86.88 -46.27
C LYS A 3 -15.74 86.77 -44.82
N CYS A 4 -14.86 86.33 -43.92
CA CYS A 4 -14.62 86.87 -42.57
C CYS A 4 -13.79 85.85 -41.76
N HIS A 5 -12.80 86.20 -40.95
CA HIS A 5 -11.95 87.38 -40.84
C HIS A 5 -10.77 86.92 -39.96
N LYS A 6 -9.59 87.53 -40.16
CA LYS A 6 -8.43 87.48 -39.26
C LYS A 6 -8.84 87.80 -37.81
N ASN A 7 -8.04 87.38 -36.83
CA ASN A 7 -7.20 88.33 -36.09
C ASN A 7 -6.21 87.65 -35.14
N GLU A 8 -5.01 88.23 -35.16
CA GLU A 8 -3.91 88.14 -34.23
C GLU A 8 -4.27 88.76 -32.86
N MET A 9 -3.29 88.73 -31.94
CA MET A 9 -3.18 89.54 -30.71
C MET A 9 -3.99 88.93 -29.54
N GLU A 10 -3.53 88.85 -28.31
CA GLU A 10 -2.43 89.54 -27.65
C GLU A 10 -2.11 88.81 -26.33
N ASP A 11 -0.99 89.25 -25.77
CA ASP A 11 -0.30 88.82 -24.58
C ASP A 11 -1.06 89.15 -23.28
N GLU A 12 -0.49 88.64 -22.18
CA GLU A 12 -0.59 89.13 -20.80
C GLU A 12 -1.60 88.55 -19.78
N HIS A 13 -0.95 88.15 -18.67
CA HIS A 13 -1.36 88.35 -17.27
C HIS A 13 -2.14 87.25 -16.51
N MET A 14 -1.35 86.26 -16.06
CA MET A 14 -1.12 85.94 -14.64
C MET A 14 -2.33 85.84 -13.69
N LYS A 15 -2.77 84.59 -13.43
CA LYS A 15 -3.34 84.20 -12.13
C LYS A 15 -2.69 82.93 -11.60
N LYS A 16 -1.92 83.12 -10.52
CA LYS A 16 -1.32 82.12 -9.63
C LYS A 16 -2.28 80.96 -9.29
N ARG A 17 -1.77 79.72 -9.27
CA ARG A 17 -1.82 78.84 -8.09
C ARG A 17 -1.09 77.50 -8.28
N TRP A 18 -0.59 77.05 -7.14
CA TRP A 18 0.22 75.86 -6.85
C TRP A 18 -0.09 74.57 -7.60
N GLY A 19 0.98 73.83 -7.91
CA GLY A 19 0.94 72.40 -8.20
C GLY A 19 2.32 71.87 -8.59
N TYR A 20 3.24 71.74 -7.62
CA TYR A 20 4.41 70.87 -7.81
C TYR A 20 3.88 69.43 -7.93
N LEU A 21 3.90 68.85 -9.13
CA LEU A 21 3.74 67.41 -9.29
C LEU A 21 4.98 66.73 -8.71
N SER A 22 4.89 66.36 -7.44
CA SER A 22 5.72 65.29 -6.87
C SER A 22 5.37 63.99 -7.59
N LEU A 23 6.24 63.50 -8.47
CA LEU A 23 6.21 62.09 -8.87
C LEU A 23 6.45 61.25 -7.61
N PRO A 24 5.55 60.31 -7.23
CA PRO A 24 5.93 59.30 -6.28
C PRO A 24 6.89 58.34 -7.00
N VAL A 25 8.17 58.36 -6.60
CA VAL A 25 9.06 57.23 -6.84
C VAL A 25 8.51 56.08 -6.00
N VAL A 26 7.66 55.25 -6.61
CA VAL A 26 7.25 53.98 -6.05
C VAL A 26 8.46 53.05 -6.17
N VAL A 27 9.26 52.99 -5.11
CA VAL A 27 10.22 51.90 -4.93
C VAL A 27 9.39 50.65 -4.66
N ALA A 28 9.11 49.90 -5.72
CA ALA A 28 8.55 48.56 -5.61
C ALA A 28 9.59 47.67 -4.94
N ILE A 29 9.49 47.50 -3.62
CA ILE A 29 10.17 46.42 -2.91
C ILE A 29 9.48 45.14 -3.37
N GLY A 30 9.98 44.57 -4.47
CA GLY A 30 9.61 43.24 -4.92
C GLY A 30 10.09 42.24 -3.88
N ALA A 31 9.24 41.89 -2.93
CA ALA A 31 9.43 40.70 -2.12
C ALA A 31 9.34 39.49 -3.04
N THR A 32 10.49 39.06 -3.57
CA THR A 32 10.63 37.75 -4.20
C THR A 32 10.36 36.71 -3.12
N PHE A 33 9.11 36.28 -3.00
CA PHE A 33 8.80 34.97 -2.45
C PHE A 33 9.43 33.96 -3.40
N ALA A 34 10.69 33.60 -3.14
CA ALA A 34 11.23 32.36 -3.64
C ALA A 34 10.37 31.26 -3.00
N ALA A 35 9.37 30.80 -3.76
CA ALA A 35 8.71 29.54 -3.45
C ALA A 35 9.81 28.48 -3.55
N SER A 36 10.42 28.16 -2.40
CA SER A 36 11.23 26.97 -2.25
C SER A 36 10.34 25.81 -2.65
N SER A 37 10.46 25.41 -3.90
CA SER A 37 9.89 24.17 -4.40
C SER A 37 10.73 23.11 -3.73
N THR A 38 10.33 22.72 -2.52
CA THR A 38 10.85 21.53 -1.86
C THR A 38 10.50 20.40 -2.81
N VAL A 39 11.46 20.01 -3.64
CA VAL A 39 11.32 18.84 -4.49
C VAL A 39 11.07 17.70 -3.52
N ALA A 40 9.87 17.11 -3.59
CA ALA A 40 9.53 15.94 -2.79
C ALA A 40 10.69 14.95 -2.89
N GLN A 41 11.32 14.66 -1.75
CA GLN A 41 12.53 13.85 -1.72
C GLN A 41 12.19 12.47 -2.28
N THR A 42 13.02 11.97 -3.19
CA THR A 42 12.78 10.64 -3.75
C THR A 42 12.82 9.62 -2.62
N VAL A 43 11.85 8.69 -2.59
CA VAL A 43 11.91 7.55 -1.66
C VAL A 43 13.05 6.63 -2.12
N ASP A 44 14.20 6.72 -1.46
CA ASP A 44 15.36 5.88 -1.71
C ASP A 44 15.72 5.02 -0.49
N THR A 45 16.73 4.16 -0.64
CA THR A 45 17.17 3.27 0.44
C THR A 45 17.68 4.01 1.67
N ALA A 46 18.34 5.16 1.49
CA ALA A 46 18.86 5.93 2.63
C ALA A 46 17.72 6.57 3.43
N ARG A 47 16.72 7.12 2.74
CA ARG A 47 15.50 7.66 3.36
C ARG A 47 14.72 6.57 4.10
N ILE A 48 14.58 5.38 3.51
CA ILE A 48 13.89 4.24 4.16
C ILE A 48 14.65 3.76 5.42
N GLU A 49 15.98 3.65 5.36
CA GLU A 49 16.79 3.21 6.50
C GLU A 49 16.66 4.15 7.71
N THR A 50 16.59 5.46 7.44
CA THR A 50 16.43 6.50 8.47
C THR A 50 14.97 6.68 8.91
N GLY A 51 14.01 6.02 8.25
CA GLY A 51 12.57 6.12 8.53
C GLY A 51 11.88 7.35 7.94
N GLY A 52 12.60 8.26 7.28
CA GLY A 52 12.06 9.54 6.82
C GLY A 52 11.68 10.52 7.94
N GLN A 53 11.32 11.74 7.59
CA GLN A 53 10.87 12.76 8.55
C GLN A 53 9.39 12.54 8.89
N ASN A 54 9.10 11.61 9.80
CA ASN A 54 7.74 11.23 10.21
C ASN A 54 6.94 10.44 9.15
N ASP A 55 7.64 9.74 8.26
CA ASP A 55 7.04 8.90 7.24
C ASP A 55 6.96 7.43 7.67
N TRP A 56 6.23 6.62 6.89
CA TRP A 56 6.25 5.16 6.97
C TRP A 56 6.46 4.58 5.57
N LEU A 57 7.73 4.44 5.18
CA LEU A 57 8.12 4.30 3.77
C LEU A 57 8.22 2.86 3.26
N THR A 58 8.29 1.89 4.18
CA THR A 58 8.32 0.46 3.86
C THR A 58 7.41 -0.32 4.81
N TYR A 59 7.03 -1.53 4.43
CA TYR A 59 6.01 -2.33 5.13
C TYR A 59 6.23 -2.40 6.66
N HIS A 60 7.49 -2.56 7.08
CA HIS A 60 7.85 -2.68 8.50
C HIS A 60 8.42 -1.40 9.15
N GLY A 61 8.22 -0.23 8.52
CA GLY A 61 8.70 1.08 8.98
C GLY A 61 10.11 1.41 8.48
N SER A 62 11.07 0.54 8.76
CA SER A 62 12.45 0.59 8.22
C SER A 62 12.96 -0.80 7.88
N TYR A 63 14.16 -0.91 7.30
CA TYR A 63 14.76 -2.22 6.99
C TYR A 63 15.05 -3.08 8.23
N LYS A 64 15.18 -2.46 9.42
CA LYS A 64 15.28 -3.19 10.71
C LYS A 64 14.01 -3.96 11.07
N SER A 65 12.89 -3.59 10.45
CA SER A 65 11.61 -4.26 10.53
C SER A 65 10.96 -4.37 11.92
N TYR A 66 11.20 -3.40 12.79
CA TYR A 66 10.67 -3.39 14.17
C TYR A 66 9.20 -3.00 14.30
N HIS A 67 8.54 -2.48 13.25
CA HIS A 67 7.18 -1.94 13.37
C HIS A 67 7.07 -0.85 14.45
N TYR A 68 8.10 -0.03 14.59
CA TYR A 68 8.19 1.02 15.62
C TYR A 68 8.20 2.41 14.98
N SER A 69 7.36 3.31 15.51
CA SER A 69 7.39 4.74 15.19
C SER A 69 7.96 5.53 16.37
N PRO A 70 8.92 6.46 16.14
CA PRO A 70 9.43 7.34 17.19
C PRO A 70 8.47 8.49 17.55
N LEU A 71 7.34 8.64 16.81
CA LEU A 71 6.36 9.68 17.09
C LEU A 71 5.70 9.49 18.45
N SER A 72 5.58 10.57 19.22
CA SER A 72 5.12 10.53 20.61
C SER A 72 3.98 11.50 20.93
N GLN A 73 3.44 12.19 19.91
CA GLN A 73 2.31 13.11 20.07
C GLN A 73 1.10 12.40 20.70
N ILE A 74 0.83 11.17 20.26
CA ILE A 74 -0.13 10.26 20.88
C ILE A 74 0.64 9.36 21.84
N ASN A 75 0.22 9.32 23.09
CA ASN A 75 0.86 8.55 24.15
C ASN A 75 -0.15 8.07 25.20
N THR A 76 0.33 7.36 26.22
CA THR A 76 -0.52 6.73 27.25
C THR A 76 -1.37 7.72 28.06
N SER A 77 -0.99 9.01 28.11
CA SER A 77 -1.75 10.02 28.84
C SER A 77 -2.92 10.62 28.04
N ASN A 78 -2.87 10.56 26.70
CA ASN A 78 -3.85 11.25 25.84
C ASN A 78 -4.55 10.35 24.81
N VAL A 79 -4.17 9.07 24.69
CA VAL A 79 -4.77 8.12 23.73
C VAL A 79 -6.29 7.96 23.91
N GLY A 80 -6.81 8.17 25.13
CA GLY A 80 -8.25 8.14 25.42
C GLY A 80 -9.06 9.25 24.72
N ASN A 81 -8.39 10.30 24.21
CA ASN A 81 -9.01 11.41 23.50
C ASN A 81 -9.01 11.22 21.97
N LEU A 82 -8.53 10.07 21.47
CA LEU A 82 -8.52 9.82 20.02
C LEU A 82 -9.93 9.74 19.45
N SER A 83 -10.10 10.40 18.31
CA SER A 83 -11.29 10.34 17.48
C SER A 83 -10.92 10.01 16.04
N VAL A 84 -11.90 9.50 15.29
CA VAL A 84 -11.73 9.23 13.86
C VAL A 84 -11.60 10.58 13.13
N ALA A 85 -10.48 10.80 12.45
CA ALA A 85 -10.28 11.98 11.63
C ALA A 85 -11.05 11.87 10.29
N TRP A 86 -10.93 10.73 9.61
CA TRP A 86 -11.62 10.44 8.35
C TRP A 86 -11.68 8.93 8.10
N ILE A 87 -12.54 8.52 7.14
CA ILE A 87 -12.67 7.13 6.69
C ILE A 87 -12.72 7.12 5.16
N HIS A 88 -11.92 6.26 4.54
CA HIS A 88 -12.02 5.93 3.12
C HIS A 88 -12.40 4.45 2.94
N ILE A 89 -13.32 4.18 2.01
CA ILE A 89 -13.83 2.83 1.73
C ILE A 89 -13.40 2.43 0.31
N PRO A 90 -12.48 1.47 0.13
CA PRO A 90 -11.95 1.09 -1.20
C PRO A 90 -12.96 0.33 -2.10
N GLY A 91 -14.19 0.13 -1.63
CA GLY A 91 -15.21 -0.66 -2.30
C GLY A 91 -14.92 -2.16 -2.21
N ARG A 92 -14.80 -2.83 -3.36
CA ARG A 92 -14.65 -4.30 -3.52
C ARG A 92 -13.63 -4.85 -2.52
N SER A 93 -14.13 -5.54 -1.50
CA SER A 93 -13.34 -6.18 -0.45
C SER A 93 -13.80 -7.61 -0.27
N THR A 94 -12.87 -8.55 -0.31
CA THR A 94 -13.16 -9.99 -0.15
C THR A 94 -12.29 -10.54 0.95
N ARG A 95 -12.92 -11.02 2.03
CA ARG A 95 -12.27 -11.47 3.29
C ARG A 95 -11.45 -10.39 4.02
N GLY A 96 -11.79 -9.12 3.83
CA GLY A 96 -11.19 -7.99 4.54
C GLY A 96 -9.95 -7.42 3.85
N LEU A 97 -9.45 -6.31 4.39
CA LEU A 97 -8.23 -5.64 3.94
C LEU A 97 -7.06 -6.13 4.80
N GLN A 98 -5.97 -6.53 4.16
CA GLN A 98 -4.75 -7.00 4.83
C GLN A 98 -3.56 -6.06 4.58
N SER A 99 -3.83 -4.89 4.00
CA SER A 99 -2.79 -3.97 3.56
C SER A 99 -2.20 -3.20 4.74
N MET A 100 -0.88 -3.01 4.73
CA MET A 100 -0.21 -2.01 5.56
C MET A 100 -0.09 -0.70 4.76
N PRO A 101 -0.78 0.39 5.17
CA PRO A 101 -0.62 1.68 4.52
C PRO A 101 0.82 2.21 4.66
N LEU A 102 1.33 2.79 3.60
CA LEU A 102 2.59 3.53 3.57
C LEU A 102 2.29 5.02 3.52
N ALA A 103 3.06 5.82 4.23
CA ALA A 103 2.93 7.28 4.25
C ALA A 103 4.23 7.90 3.77
N ALA A 104 4.15 8.72 2.71
CA ALA A 104 5.29 9.47 2.20
C ALA A 104 4.85 10.88 1.83
N ASP A 105 5.47 11.88 2.44
CA ASP A 105 5.26 13.31 2.11
C ASP A 105 3.78 13.73 2.19
N GLY A 106 3.07 13.22 3.21
CA GLY A 106 1.65 13.51 3.44
C GLY A 106 0.67 12.74 2.54
N VAL A 107 1.16 11.84 1.67
CA VAL A 107 0.33 10.94 0.86
C VAL A 107 0.33 9.54 1.46
N LEU A 108 -0.86 8.95 1.59
CA LEU A 108 -1.06 7.59 2.08
C LEU A 108 -1.32 6.64 0.91
N TYR A 109 -0.48 5.61 0.78
CA TYR A 109 -0.57 4.58 -0.26
C TYR A 109 -0.97 3.26 0.37
N TYR A 110 -1.99 2.59 -0.15
CA TYR A 110 -2.34 1.26 0.31
C TYR A 110 -3.02 0.43 -0.78
N THR A 111 -3.15 -0.86 -0.53
CA THR A 111 -3.73 -1.83 -1.46
C THR A 111 -5.07 -2.39 -0.96
N GLY A 112 -5.94 -2.74 -1.90
CA GLY A 112 -7.22 -3.38 -1.65
C GLY A 112 -7.26 -4.81 -2.15
N SER A 113 -8.43 -5.46 -2.01
CA SER A 113 -8.66 -6.73 -2.70
C SER A 113 -8.51 -6.58 -4.21
N TYR A 114 -8.21 -7.68 -4.90
CA TYR A 114 -7.94 -7.71 -6.35
C TYR A 114 -6.76 -6.82 -6.75
N SER A 115 -5.78 -6.68 -5.87
CA SER A 115 -4.52 -5.94 -6.13
C SER A 115 -4.75 -4.47 -6.51
N ARG A 116 -5.88 -3.89 -6.09
CA ARG A 116 -6.19 -2.47 -6.29
C ARG A 116 -5.23 -1.61 -5.48
N VAL A 117 -4.89 -0.42 -5.97
CA VAL A 117 -3.99 0.52 -5.31
C VAL A 117 -4.67 1.87 -5.19
N PHE A 118 -4.47 2.53 -4.06
CA PHE A 118 -5.01 3.85 -3.76
C PHE A 118 -3.90 4.75 -3.24
N ALA A 119 -3.89 6.01 -3.68
CA ALA A 119 -3.16 7.10 -3.04
C ALA A 119 -4.16 8.13 -2.54
N LEU A 120 -4.07 8.45 -1.25
CA LEU A 120 -4.94 9.39 -0.57
C LEU A 120 -4.14 10.57 -0.03
N ASN A 121 -4.77 11.73 0.05
CA ASN A 121 -4.29 12.80 0.91
C ASN A 121 -4.37 12.31 2.37
N GLY A 122 -3.23 12.25 3.08
CA GLY A 122 -3.16 11.71 4.43
C GLY A 122 -3.90 12.55 5.48
N ALA A 123 -4.12 13.84 5.22
CA ALA A 123 -4.84 14.73 6.13
C ALA A 123 -6.36 14.64 5.96
N THR A 124 -6.85 14.50 4.71
CA THR A 124 -8.29 14.55 4.41
C THR A 124 -8.92 13.20 4.09
N GLY A 125 -8.11 12.20 3.70
CA GLY A 125 -8.60 10.92 3.19
C GLY A 125 -9.10 10.97 1.74
N GLU A 126 -9.02 12.12 1.08
CA GLU A 126 -9.44 12.27 -0.32
C GLU A 126 -8.55 11.46 -1.26
N VAL A 127 -9.17 10.80 -2.24
CA VAL A 127 -8.46 10.01 -3.24
C VAL A 127 -7.75 10.95 -4.21
N ILE A 128 -6.42 10.86 -4.25
CA ILE A 128 -5.59 11.55 -5.26
C ILE A 128 -5.65 10.77 -6.56
N TRP A 129 -5.42 9.46 -6.49
CA TRP A 129 -5.58 8.54 -7.61
C TRP A 129 -5.87 7.13 -7.11
N SER A 130 -6.42 6.31 -8.00
CA SER A 130 -6.60 4.87 -7.79
C SER A 130 -6.24 4.10 -9.06
N TYR A 131 -5.72 2.89 -8.89
CA TYR A 131 -5.37 2.00 -9.98
C TYR A 131 -5.96 0.61 -9.74
N PHE A 132 -6.72 0.13 -10.72
CA PHE A 132 -7.35 -1.19 -10.67
C PHE A 132 -6.76 -2.04 -11.80
N PRO A 133 -5.89 -3.03 -11.49
CA PRO A 133 -5.40 -3.92 -12.51
C PRO A 133 -6.55 -4.73 -13.08
N GLU A 134 -6.57 -4.89 -14.40
CA GLU A 134 -7.46 -5.83 -15.07
C GLU A 134 -6.99 -7.25 -14.73
N LEU A 135 -7.89 -8.06 -14.16
CA LEU A 135 -7.62 -9.43 -13.74
C LEU A 135 -8.63 -10.37 -14.39
N ASP A 136 -8.16 -11.51 -14.87
CA ASP A 136 -9.01 -12.61 -15.33
C ASP A 136 -9.74 -13.22 -14.12
N GLU A 137 -11.03 -12.91 -13.97
CA GLU A 137 -11.83 -13.38 -12.83
C GLU A 137 -11.95 -14.91 -12.78
N ALA A 138 -11.91 -15.61 -13.92
CA ALA A 138 -11.95 -17.06 -13.96
C ALA A 138 -10.64 -17.66 -13.44
N LEU A 139 -9.51 -17.04 -13.76
CA LEU A 139 -8.22 -17.40 -13.16
C LEU A 139 -8.21 -17.13 -11.65
N ILE A 140 -8.70 -15.96 -11.21
CA ILE A 140 -8.76 -15.60 -9.79
C ILE A 140 -9.62 -16.59 -8.99
N ALA A 141 -10.77 -16.99 -9.53
CA ALA A 141 -11.69 -17.93 -8.89
C ALA A 141 -11.10 -19.34 -8.70
N ARG A 142 -10.08 -19.71 -9.48
CA ARG A 142 -9.39 -21.01 -9.37
C ARG A 142 -8.26 -21.03 -8.35
N GLN A 143 -7.86 -19.87 -7.81
CA GLN A 143 -6.80 -19.82 -6.82
C GLN A 143 -7.28 -20.33 -5.45
N THR A 144 -6.38 -20.92 -4.67
CA THR A 144 -6.65 -21.41 -3.32
C THR A 144 -6.95 -20.29 -2.32
N HIS A 145 -6.53 -19.07 -2.65
CA HIS A 145 -6.61 -17.91 -1.78
C HIS A 145 -7.59 -16.86 -2.28
N SER A 146 -8.31 -16.25 -1.35
CA SER A 146 -9.12 -15.06 -1.62
C SER A 146 -8.23 -13.92 -2.12
N PRO A 147 -8.80 -12.95 -2.87
CA PRO A 147 -8.05 -11.92 -3.55
C PRO A 147 -7.59 -10.79 -2.64
N TYR A 148 -7.01 -11.11 -1.49
CA TYR A 148 -6.40 -10.14 -0.61
C TYR A 148 -4.98 -9.76 -1.07
N ASN A 149 -4.54 -8.58 -0.69
CA ASN A 149 -3.21 -8.06 -0.97
C ASN A 149 -2.67 -7.37 0.31
N ARG A 150 -1.40 -7.62 0.64
CA ARG A 150 -0.81 -7.15 1.90
C ARG A 150 -0.15 -5.79 1.80
N GLY A 151 0.07 -5.25 0.60
CA GLY A 151 0.61 -3.89 0.48
C GLY A 151 1.43 -3.68 -0.77
N ALA A 152 2.01 -2.50 -0.83
CA ALA A 152 2.92 -2.06 -1.86
C ALA A 152 4.31 -1.82 -1.27
N ALA A 153 5.28 -1.52 -2.14
CA ALA A 153 6.54 -0.87 -1.76
C ALA A 153 6.62 0.51 -2.43
N LEU A 154 7.32 1.44 -1.79
CA LEU A 154 7.69 2.73 -2.37
C LEU A 154 9.18 2.74 -2.72
N GLY A 155 9.52 3.35 -3.85
CA GLY A 155 10.92 3.53 -4.24
C GLY A 155 11.05 4.29 -5.55
N GLU A 156 12.04 5.18 -5.66
CA GLU A 156 12.39 5.89 -6.90
C GLU A 156 11.19 6.54 -7.61
N GLY A 157 10.30 7.16 -6.83
CA GLY A 157 9.08 7.82 -7.32
C GLY A 157 7.98 6.86 -7.78
N LYS A 158 8.05 5.57 -7.43
CA LYS A 158 7.09 4.55 -7.85
C LYS A 158 6.46 3.80 -6.68
N VAL A 159 5.24 3.33 -6.91
CA VAL A 159 4.51 2.36 -6.07
C VAL A 159 4.59 1.01 -6.76
N TYR A 160 5.13 0.00 -6.09
CA TYR A 160 5.26 -1.35 -6.60
C TYR A 160 4.21 -2.27 -5.98
N VAL A 161 3.45 -2.97 -6.80
CA VAL A 161 2.40 -3.90 -6.35
C VAL A 161 2.52 -5.24 -7.09
N GLY A 162 2.48 -6.33 -6.34
CA GLY A 162 2.29 -7.67 -6.90
C GLY A 162 0.82 -7.97 -7.08
N THR A 163 0.46 -8.56 -8.21
CA THR A 163 -0.91 -8.97 -8.52
C THR A 163 -1.14 -10.47 -8.36
N MET A 164 -2.40 -10.85 -8.11
CA MET A 164 -2.78 -12.26 -8.05
C MET A 164 -2.55 -13.03 -9.35
N ASP A 165 -2.57 -12.37 -10.49
CA ASP A 165 -2.25 -13.00 -11.76
C ASP A 165 -0.74 -12.97 -12.07
N GLY A 166 0.11 -12.80 -11.07
CA GLY A 166 1.55 -13.04 -11.23
C GLY A 166 2.31 -11.92 -11.95
N ARG A 167 1.74 -10.72 -11.99
CA ARG A 167 2.43 -9.51 -12.47
C ARG A 167 3.01 -8.72 -11.29
N LEU A 168 4.16 -8.11 -11.51
CA LEU A 168 4.67 -7.03 -10.68
C LEU A 168 4.49 -5.75 -11.49
N ILE A 169 3.83 -4.75 -10.90
CA ILE A 169 3.48 -3.49 -11.57
C ILE A 169 4.14 -2.35 -10.81
N ALA A 170 4.73 -1.41 -11.54
CA ALA A 170 5.15 -0.12 -11.01
C ALA A 170 4.22 0.99 -11.49
N LEU A 171 3.74 1.79 -10.56
CA LEU A 171 2.92 2.96 -10.81
C LEU A 171 3.73 4.21 -10.45
N ASP A 172 3.61 5.27 -11.22
CA ASP A 172 4.13 6.58 -10.83
C ASP A 172 3.41 7.06 -9.55
N MET A 173 4.16 7.45 -8.52
CA MET A 173 3.60 7.83 -7.21
C MET A 173 2.67 9.04 -7.28
N LYS A 174 2.88 9.95 -8.22
CA LYS A 174 2.10 11.20 -8.31
C LYS A 174 0.80 11.01 -9.08
N THR A 175 0.82 10.17 -10.11
CA THR A 175 -0.26 10.07 -11.10
C THR A 175 -0.99 8.73 -11.10
N GLY A 176 -0.42 7.69 -10.48
CA GLY A 176 -0.97 6.33 -10.54
C GLY A 176 -0.85 5.66 -11.90
N LYS A 177 -0.19 6.30 -12.89
CA LYS A 177 0.02 5.74 -14.23
C LYS A 177 1.03 4.61 -14.18
N VAL A 178 0.80 3.56 -14.97
CA VAL A 178 1.72 2.42 -15.10
C VAL A 178 3.02 2.90 -15.73
N ALA A 179 4.12 2.74 -14.98
CA ALA A 179 5.48 2.95 -15.48
C ALA A 179 6.00 1.69 -16.19
N TRP A 180 5.73 0.52 -15.61
CA TRP A 180 5.97 -0.78 -16.23
C TRP A 180 5.08 -1.86 -15.60
N ASP A 181 4.86 -2.94 -16.35
CA ASP A 181 4.10 -4.13 -15.93
C ASP A 181 4.86 -5.39 -16.40
N THR A 182 5.34 -6.18 -15.44
CA THR A 182 6.15 -7.36 -15.72
C THR A 182 5.43 -8.62 -15.23
N LYS A 183 5.11 -9.53 -16.16
CA LYS A 183 4.66 -10.88 -15.85
C LYS A 183 5.84 -11.73 -15.37
N LEU A 184 5.82 -12.10 -14.09
CA LEU A 184 6.86 -12.95 -13.48
C LEU A 184 6.43 -14.42 -13.35
N ILE A 185 5.12 -14.65 -13.23
CA ILE A 185 4.53 -15.98 -13.05
C ILE A 185 3.47 -16.21 -14.12
N ASP A 186 3.53 -17.37 -14.77
CA ASP A 186 2.47 -17.86 -15.64
C ASP A 186 1.34 -18.49 -14.79
N SER A 187 0.50 -17.62 -14.22
CA SER A 187 -0.60 -18.02 -13.35
C SER A 187 -1.64 -18.91 -14.05
N GLN A 188 -1.75 -18.85 -15.39
CA GLN A 188 -2.66 -19.73 -16.12
C GLN A 188 -2.24 -21.20 -16.00
N LYS A 189 -0.93 -21.47 -15.87
CA LYS A 189 -0.40 -22.82 -15.65
C LYS A 189 -0.33 -23.19 -14.17
N LEU A 190 0.06 -22.24 -13.32
CA LEU A 190 0.43 -22.53 -11.94
C LEU A 190 -0.63 -22.19 -10.92
N THR A 191 -1.68 -21.45 -11.28
CA THR A 191 -2.71 -20.89 -10.37
C THR A 191 -2.15 -20.16 -9.14
N VAL A 192 -0.93 -19.63 -9.28
CA VAL A 192 -0.22 -18.84 -8.27
C VAL A 192 0.03 -17.42 -8.74
N GLY A 193 0.27 -16.52 -7.79
CA GLY A 193 0.62 -15.13 -8.05
C GLY A 193 1.15 -14.45 -6.79
N PHE A 194 0.84 -13.18 -6.60
CA PHE A 194 1.35 -12.40 -5.49
C PHE A 194 0.22 -11.92 -4.57
N THR A 195 0.40 -12.14 -3.28
CA THR A 195 -0.47 -11.60 -2.22
C THR A 195 0.33 -10.83 -1.16
N GLY A 196 1.66 -11.02 -1.10
CA GLY A 196 2.55 -10.30 -0.19
C GLY A 196 2.91 -8.90 -0.72
N ALA A 197 3.32 -8.02 0.18
CA ALA A 197 3.90 -6.74 -0.21
C ALA A 197 5.33 -6.96 -0.75
N PRO A 198 5.73 -6.31 -1.85
CA PRO A 198 7.12 -6.31 -2.28
C PRO A 198 8.02 -5.54 -1.31
N LEU A 199 9.33 -5.70 -1.45
CA LEU A 199 10.36 -4.92 -0.76
C LEU A 199 11.20 -4.17 -1.78
N TYR A 200 11.29 -2.85 -1.66
CA TYR A 200 12.26 -2.06 -2.43
C TYR A 200 13.58 -1.94 -1.66
N ALA A 201 14.71 -2.23 -2.31
CA ALA A 201 16.05 -2.02 -1.78
C ALA A 201 17.07 -1.81 -2.91
N LYS A 202 17.84 -0.71 -2.84
CA LYS A 202 18.97 -0.41 -3.74
C LYS A 202 18.63 -0.59 -5.23
N GLY A 203 17.58 0.08 -5.72
CA GLY A 203 17.15 -0.01 -7.12
C GLY A 203 16.59 -1.38 -7.52
N THR A 204 16.17 -2.19 -6.54
CA THR A 204 15.65 -3.54 -6.77
C THR A 204 14.37 -3.76 -5.98
N VAL A 205 13.36 -4.33 -6.64
CA VAL A 205 12.09 -4.74 -6.03
C VAL A 205 12.11 -6.26 -5.87
N ILE A 206 11.97 -6.73 -4.64
CA ILE A 206 12.00 -8.14 -4.26
C ILE A 206 10.57 -8.58 -3.94
N ILE A 207 10.13 -9.71 -4.50
CA ILE A 207 8.79 -10.25 -4.25
C ILE A 207 8.78 -11.79 -4.30
N GLY A 208 8.04 -12.40 -3.37
CA GLY A 208 7.82 -13.85 -3.33
C GLY A 208 6.38 -14.23 -3.71
N ALA A 209 6.20 -15.42 -4.27
CA ALA A 209 4.89 -15.93 -4.68
C ALA A 209 4.14 -16.66 -3.56
N GLN A 210 2.81 -16.68 -3.66
CA GLN A 210 1.96 -17.61 -2.90
C GLN A 210 1.93 -19.00 -3.56
N GLY A 211 1.39 -20.01 -2.88
CA GLY A 211 1.06 -21.31 -3.49
C GLY A 211 1.71 -22.53 -2.86
N GLY A 212 1.96 -22.50 -1.54
CA GLY A 212 2.47 -23.67 -0.81
C GLY A 212 1.52 -24.87 -0.82
N GLU A 213 0.26 -24.67 -1.20
CA GLU A 213 -0.74 -25.71 -1.40
C GLU A 213 -0.57 -26.46 -2.72
N TRP A 214 0.23 -25.93 -3.64
CA TRP A 214 0.53 -26.54 -4.94
C TRP A 214 1.90 -27.21 -4.92
N PRO A 215 2.10 -28.31 -5.68
CA PRO A 215 3.39 -28.99 -5.79
C PRO A 215 4.36 -28.22 -6.69
N GLY A 216 4.66 -26.97 -6.32
CA GLY A 216 5.55 -26.06 -7.04
C GLY A 216 6.73 -25.63 -6.18
N ARG A 217 7.84 -25.24 -6.84
CA ARG A 217 9.00 -24.63 -6.17
C ARG A 217 8.70 -23.15 -5.98
N GLY A 218 8.74 -22.66 -4.73
CA GLY A 218 8.44 -21.26 -4.42
C GLY A 218 9.53 -20.32 -4.96
N PRO A 219 9.21 -19.39 -5.86
CA PRO A 219 10.17 -18.41 -6.35
C PRO A 219 10.18 -17.14 -5.49
N ILE A 220 11.38 -16.57 -5.34
CA ILE A 220 11.62 -15.20 -4.94
C ILE A 220 12.26 -14.49 -6.13
N PHE A 221 11.68 -13.40 -6.57
CA PHE A 221 12.17 -12.62 -7.69
C PHE A 221 12.83 -11.33 -7.20
N ALA A 222 13.91 -10.93 -7.86
CA ALA A 222 14.35 -9.55 -7.87
C ALA A 222 14.14 -8.94 -9.24
N VAL A 223 13.61 -7.73 -9.23
CA VAL A 223 13.27 -6.97 -10.42
C VAL A 223 13.94 -5.61 -10.33
N ASP A 224 14.51 -5.16 -11.43
CA ASP A 224 15.07 -3.83 -11.54
C ASP A 224 13.97 -2.76 -11.36
N ALA A 225 14.14 -1.86 -10.39
CA ALA A 225 13.11 -0.92 -9.96
C ALA A 225 12.75 0.13 -11.02
N ALA A 226 13.71 0.47 -11.88
CA ALA A 226 13.53 1.44 -12.95
C ALA A 226 12.85 0.81 -14.18
N THR A 227 13.28 -0.40 -14.56
CA THR A 227 12.92 -0.99 -15.87
C THR A 227 11.90 -2.13 -15.80
N GLY A 228 11.65 -2.70 -14.63
CA GLY A 228 10.80 -3.89 -14.49
C GLY A 228 11.45 -5.19 -14.97
N LYS A 229 12.73 -5.18 -15.35
CA LYS A 229 13.43 -6.39 -15.82
C LYS A 229 13.80 -7.31 -14.66
N LYS A 230 13.49 -8.60 -14.79
CA LYS A 230 13.93 -9.62 -13.82
C LYS A 230 15.47 -9.66 -13.77
N LYS A 231 16.04 -9.39 -12.60
CA LYS A 231 17.48 -9.44 -12.32
C LYS A 231 17.91 -10.85 -11.98
N TRP A 232 17.20 -11.49 -11.06
CA TRP A 232 17.44 -12.86 -10.64
C TRP A 232 16.16 -13.50 -10.11
N GLU A 233 16.22 -14.82 -9.98
CA GLU A 233 15.19 -15.65 -9.39
C GLU A 233 15.86 -16.66 -8.46
N PHE A 234 15.31 -16.81 -7.26
CA PHE A 234 15.76 -17.78 -6.28
C PHE A 234 14.61 -18.74 -5.96
N LEU A 235 14.81 -20.03 -6.22
CA LEU A 235 13.85 -21.07 -5.90
C LEU A 235 14.15 -21.62 -4.50
N THR A 236 13.17 -21.58 -3.61
CA THR A 236 13.34 -21.90 -2.17
C THR A 236 13.58 -23.38 -1.89
N VAL A 237 13.22 -24.25 -2.82
CA VAL A 237 13.50 -25.69 -2.77
C VAL A 237 14.39 -26.05 -3.94
N ALA A 238 15.38 -26.92 -3.73
CA ALA A 238 16.22 -27.44 -4.81
C ALA A 238 15.40 -28.34 -5.77
N GLY A 239 15.78 -28.36 -7.04
CA GLY A 239 15.10 -29.14 -8.09
C GLY A 239 15.95 -30.26 -8.65
N THR A 240 16.99 -30.67 -7.91
CA THR A 240 17.86 -31.79 -8.30
C THR A 240 17.27 -33.10 -7.78
N ASP A 241 17.56 -34.20 -8.47
CA ASP A 241 17.13 -35.53 -8.05
C ASP A 241 17.63 -35.86 -6.64
N GLU A 242 18.85 -35.44 -6.30
CA GLU A 242 19.44 -35.59 -4.96
C GLU A 242 18.63 -34.86 -3.89
N ALA A 243 18.18 -33.64 -4.16
CA ALA A 243 17.35 -32.89 -3.22
C ALA A 243 15.95 -33.48 -3.12
N MET A 244 15.38 -33.98 -4.22
CA MET A 244 14.08 -34.65 -4.18
C MET A 244 14.15 -35.94 -3.37
N LYS A 245 15.28 -36.67 -3.39
CA LYS A 245 15.49 -37.86 -2.54
C LYS A 245 15.48 -37.56 -1.04
N THR A 246 15.78 -36.33 -0.60
CA THR A 246 15.72 -35.97 0.84
C THR A 246 14.29 -35.84 1.37
N TRP A 247 13.33 -35.61 0.48
CA TRP A 247 11.91 -35.66 0.79
C TRP A 247 11.46 -37.10 0.52
N ALA A 248 11.29 -37.91 1.56
CA ALA A 248 10.89 -39.30 1.41
C ALA A 248 9.49 -39.41 0.78
N VAL A 249 9.41 -39.36 -0.55
CA VAL A 249 8.18 -39.63 -1.26
C VAL A 249 8.00 -41.15 -1.23
N THR A 250 7.12 -41.64 -0.36
CA THR A 250 6.68 -43.04 -0.43
C THR A 250 6.19 -43.30 -1.85
N PRO A 251 6.66 -44.36 -2.54
CA PRO A 251 6.14 -44.70 -3.86
C PRO A 251 4.61 -44.78 -3.81
N GLY A 252 3.93 -43.93 -4.60
CA GLY A 252 2.46 -43.83 -4.64
C GLY A 252 1.84 -42.70 -3.81
N ALA A 253 2.61 -41.88 -3.09
CA ALA A 253 2.07 -40.69 -2.42
C ALA A 253 1.74 -39.57 -3.44
N PRO A 254 0.58 -38.91 -3.34
CA PRO A 254 0.24 -37.79 -4.23
C PRO A 254 1.19 -36.60 -4.01
N ALA A 255 1.50 -35.86 -5.08
CA ALA A 255 2.50 -34.79 -5.13
C ALA A 255 2.36 -33.70 -4.04
N ALA A 256 1.18 -33.56 -3.42
CA ALA A 256 0.93 -32.68 -2.28
C ALA A 256 1.72 -33.06 -1.00
N ALA A 257 2.18 -34.32 -0.87
CA ALA A 257 2.96 -34.76 0.28
C ALA A 257 4.40 -34.21 0.29
N ALA A 258 4.90 -33.72 -0.84
CA ALA A 258 6.25 -33.17 -0.96
C ALA A 258 6.36 -31.68 -0.55
N ALA A 259 5.23 -30.98 -0.37
CA ALA A 259 5.20 -29.55 -0.03
C ALA A 259 4.94 -29.25 1.46
N GLY A 260 4.64 -30.26 2.27
CA GLY A 260 4.41 -30.10 3.71
C GLY A 260 5.67 -30.40 4.51
N CYS A 261 6.04 -29.50 5.42
CA CYS A 261 6.74 -29.91 6.64
C CYS A 261 5.85 -30.93 7.36
N GLN A 262 6.02 -32.22 7.07
CA GLN A 262 5.59 -33.24 8.00
C GLN A 262 6.46 -33.05 9.24
N ALA A 263 5.85 -32.54 10.31
CA ALA A 263 6.46 -32.60 11.62
C ALA A 263 6.95 -34.05 11.81
N PRO A 264 8.22 -34.28 12.22
CA PRO A 264 8.70 -35.63 12.44
C PRO A 264 7.69 -36.30 13.37
N THR A 265 7.11 -37.41 12.92
CA THR A 265 6.25 -38.24 13.76
C THR A 265 7.07 -38.64 14.96
N ILE A 266 6.81 -37.97 16.10
CA ILE A 266 7.30 -38.42 17.39
C ILE A 266 6.81 -39.86 17.54
N PRO A 267 7.70 -40.85 17.78
CA PRO A 267 7.28 -42.22 17.94
C PRO A 267 6.20 -42.28 19.02
N ARG A 268 5.02 -42.79 18.65
CA ARG A 268 3.95 -43.08 19.60
C ARG A 268 4.53 -44.08 20.61
N LEU A 269 4.86 -43.62 21.81
CA LEU A 269 5.03 -44.49 22.96
C LEU A 269 3.68 -45.19 23.16
N THR A 270 3.60 -46.47 22.80
CA THR A 270 2.44 -47.31 23.11
C THR A 270 2.40 -47.53 24.61
N PRO A 271 1.34 -47.13 25.34
CA PRO A 271 1.14 -47.60 26.70
C PRO A 271 0.69 -49.06 26.62
N SER A 272 1.43 -49.97 27.25
CA SER A 272 0.95 -51.35 27.44
C SER A 272 -0.32 -51.32 28.29
N CYS A 273 -1.36 -52.02 27.83
CA CYS A 273 -2.62 -52.15 28.54
C CYS A 273 -2.43 -52.72 29.95
N GLY A 274 -2.81 -51.96 30.98
CA GLY A 274 -3.10 -52.45 32.33
C GLY A 274 -4.62 -52.48 32.56
N ALA A 275 -5.09 -53.54 33.21
CA ALA A 275 -6.49 -53.93 33.43
C ALA A 275 -7.45 -52.83 33.97
N PRO A 276 -8.78 -52.94 33.76
CA PRO A 276 -9.73 -51.87 34.03
C PRO A 276 -10.05 -51.73 35.53
N ARG A 277 -9.93 -50.50 36.06
CA ARG A 277 -10.58 -50.11 37.32
C ARG A 277 -11.85 -49.31 37.01
N THR A 278 -12.95 -49.77 37.58
CA THR A 278 -14.29 -49.18 37.48
C THR A 278 -14.32 -47.75 38.03
N ARG A 279 -14.85 -46.79 37.26
CA ARG A 279 -15.18 -45.44 37.74
C ARG A 279 -16.67 -45.16 37.61
N ARG A 280 -17.26 -44.78 38.75
CA ARG A 280 -18.65 -44.32 38.91
C ARG A 280 -18.93 -43.08 38.04
N ARG A 281 -20.10 -43.04 37.40
CA ARG A 281 -20.67 -41.85 36.76
C ARG A 281 -21.04 -40.81 37.81
N SER A 282 -20.61 -39.56 37.64
CA SER A 282 -21.30 -38.40 38.19
C SER A 282 -21.90 -37.59 37.03
N THR A 283 -23.19 -37.33 37.12
CA THR A 283 -23.97 -36.45 36.25
C THR A 283 -23.90 -35.03 36.79
N ILE A 284 -23.52 -34.06 35.96
CA ILE A 284 -23.76 -32.63 36.21
C ILE A 284 -24.42 -32.06 34.94
N GLY A 285 -25.53 -31.36 35.16
CA GLY A 285 -26.55 -31.00 34.18
C GLY A 285 -26.17 -29.87 33.20
N ARG A 286 -26.90 -29.86 32.08
CA ARG A 286 -26.89 -28.79 31.07
C ARG A 286 -27.78 -27.63 31.52
N ALA A 287 -27.27 -26.41 31.46
CA ALA A 287 -28.06 -25.18 31.49
C ALA A 287 -28.43 -24.73 30.05
N PRO A 288 -29.61 -24.14 29.80
CA PRO A 288 -30.07 -23.78 28.46
C PRO A 288 -29.52 -22.41 27.98
N ILE A 289 -29.26 -22.32 26.67
CA ILE A 289 -28.83 -21.12 25.96
C ILE A 289 -30.06 -20.28 25.57
N THR A 290 -30.14 -19.04 26.02
CA THR A 290 -31.17 -18.07 25.61
C THR A 290 -30.75 -17.29 24.36
N ARG A 291 -31.69 -17.15 23.41
CA ARG A 291 -31.53 -16.41 22.13
C ARG A 291 -31.31 -14.92 22.38
N ARG A 292 -30.26 -14.32 21.82
CA ARG A 292 -30.12 -12.86 21.68
C ARG A 292 -30.72 -12.38 20.35
N LYS A 293 -31.54 -11.33 20.43
CA LYS A 293 -32.17 -10.60 19.32
C LYS A 293 -31.12 -9.93 18.43
N ALA A 294 -31.42 -9.85 17.12
CA ALA A 294 -30.65 -9.09 16.14
C ALA A 294 -30.68 -7.58 16.41
N PRO A 295 -29.61 -6.81 16.10
CA PRO A 295 -29.63 -5.36 16.23
C PRO A 295 -30.37 -4.70 15.05
N ALA A 296 -31.17 -3.68 15.37
CA ALA A 296 -31.95 -2.87 14.45
C ALA A 296 -31.05 -1.94 13.60
N GLN A 297 -31.48 -1.67 12.36
CA GLN A 297 -30.90 -0.64 11.50
C GLN A 297 -31.18 0.75 12.08
N VAL A 298 -30.14 1.57 12.20
CA VAL A 298 -30.26 2.99 12.57
C VAL A 298 -30.13 3.83 11.30
N THR A 299 -31.23 4.46 10.90
CA THR A 299 -31.28 5.48 9.85
C THR A 299 -30.98 6.83 10.48
N ILE A 300 -29.88 7.48 10.09
CA ILE A 300 -29.56 8.85 10.53
C ILE A 300 -30.07 9.82 9.46
N SER A 301 -31.04 10.66 9.84
CA SER A 301 -31.54 11.78 9.05
C SER A 301 -30.79 13.05 9.46
N ILE A 302 -30.16 13.71 8.50
CA ILE A 302 -29.41 14.95 8.71
C ILE A 302 -30.38 16.12 8.50
N ARG A 303 -30.58 16.95 9.53
CA ARG A 303 -31.13 18.30 9.35
C ARG A 303 -29.97 19.30 9.27
N PRO A 304 -30.03 20.27 8.35
CA PRO A 304 -29.01 21.29 8.21
C PRO A 304 -29.12 22.33 9.34
N GLN A 305 -27.96 22.78 9.83
CA GLN A 305 -27.73 24.17 10.23
C GLN A 305 -26.65 24.74 9.34
#